data_AF-A0A432UZL7-F1
#
_entry.id   AF-A0A432UZL7-F1
#
_cell.length_a   1.000
_cell.length_b   1.000
_cell.length_c   1.000
_cell.angle_alpha   90.00
_cell.angle_beta   90.00
_cell.angle_gamma   90.00
#
_symmetry.space_group_name_H-M   'P 1'
#
loop_
_entity.id
_entity.type
_entity.pdbx_description
1 polymer ?
#
loop_
_entity_poly.entity_id
_entity_poly.type
_entity_poly.pdbx_seq_one_letter_code
_entity_poly.pdbx_strand_id
1 'polypeptide(L)'
;MPFRRWSVSDGRVQADQAAAVLAKLGWSARDGVVDSNLKVFGTSNLFIAGAAIFRSTGFANPTLTAVALALRLSRAIQDGLV
;
A
#
# COMPACT_ATOMS: atom_id res chain seq x y z
N MET A 1 21.40 -4.94 16.61
CA MET A 1 20.18 -4.49 15.90
C MET A 1 19.35 -3.67 16.86
N PRO A 2 19.14 -2.35 16.71
CA PRO A 2 18.37 -1.61 17.70
C PRO A 2 16.90 -1.52 17.28
N PHE A 3 16.03 -2.07 18.14
CA PHE A 3 14.60 -1.80 18.18
C PHE A 3 14.36 -0.31 18.47
N ARG A 4 13.56 0.39 17.65
CA ARG A 4 13.20 1.79 17.89
C ARG A 4 12.33 1.92 19.15
N ARG A 5 12.63 2.93 19.96
CA ARG A 5 11.92 3.31 21.19
C ARG A 5 10.70 4.17 20.83
N TRP A 6 9.53 3.79 21.32
CA TRP A 6 8.30 4.57 21.26
C TRP A 6 8.51 5.94 21.91
N SER A 7 8.18 7.03 21.21
CA SER A 7 8.18 8.37 21.80
C SER A 7 6.76 8.69 22.27
N VAL A 8 6.60 8.95 23.56
CA VAL A 8 5.35 9.41 24.16
C VAL A 8 5.47 10.91 24.39
N SER A 9 4.61 11.69 23.76
CA SER A 9 4.42 13.13 24.03
C SER A 9 2.93 13.37 24.28
N ASP A 10 2.60 14.14 25.32
CA ASP A 10 1.23 14.47 25.74
C ASP A 10 0.31 13.25 26.00
N GLY A 11 0.86 12.17 26.55
CA GLY A 11 0.10 10.98 26.93
C GLY A 11 -0.44 10.16 25.74
N ARG A 12 -0.05 10.50 24.51
CA ARG A 12 -0.41 9.76 23.30
C ARG A 12 0.79 8.95 22.81
N VAL A 13 0.58 7.65 22.60
CA VAL A 13 1.54 6.78 21.92
C VAL A 13 1.48 7.10 20.43
N GLN A 14 2.50 7.75 19.90
CA GLN A 14 2.63 7.95 18.46
C GLN A 14 3.28 6.70 17.86
N ALA A 15 2.49 5.80 17.27
CA ALA A 15 3.06 4.81 16.36
C ALA A 15 3.59 5.57 15.13
N ASP A 16 4.86 5.40 14.79
CA ASP A 16 5.37 5.85 13.50
C ASP A 16 4.69 4.98 12.43
N GLN A 17 3.55 5.42 11.90
CA GLN A 17 2.85 4.74 10.81
C GLN A 17 3.63 4.89 9.49
N ALA A 18 4.90 4.50 9.48
CA ALA A 18 5.70 4.33 8.29
C ALA A 18 5.17 3.10 7.53
N ALA A 19 4.02 3.26 6.85
CA ALA A 19 3.69 2.37 5.74
C ALA A 19 4.88 2.40 4.78
N ALA A 20 5.51 1.25 4.60
CA ALA A 20 6.67 1.14 3.71
C ALA A 20 6.18 1.42 2.27
N VAL A 21 6.50 2.58 1.72
CA VAL A 21 6.06 3.08 0.40
C VAL A 21 6.76 2.34 -0.76
N LEU A 22 7.14 1.08 -0.53
CA LEU A 22 8.07 0.29 -1.35
C LEU A 22 7.48 -0.10 -2.70
N ALA A 23 6.15 -0.27 -2.77
CA ALA A 23 5.44 -0.70 -3.98
C ALA A 23 4.38 0.33 -4.42
N LYS A 24 4.66 1.62 -4.25
CA LYS A 24 3.67 2.69 -4.35
C LYS A 24 2.93 2.75 -5.69
N LEU A 25 1.65 3.12 -5.63
CA LEU A 25 0.82 3.50 -6.77
C LEU A 25 1.40 4.70 -7.52
N GLY A 26 1.49 4.58 -8.85
CA GLY A 26 1.95 5.63 -9.75
C GLY A 26 1.06 5.78 -10.98
N TRP A 27 1.25 6.88 -11.70
CA TRP A 27 0.63 7.07 -13.02
C TRP A 27 1.47 6.43 -14.14
N SER A 28 2.75 6.17 -13.86
CA SER A 28 3.72 5.54 -14.75
C SER A 28 4.78 4.77 -13.95
N ALA A 29 5.58 3.97 -14.66
CA ALA A 29 6.73 3.27 -14.08
C ALA A 29 7.83 4.21 -13.53
N ARG A 30 7.80 5.51 -13.87
CA ARG A 30 8.78 6.50 -13.40
C ARG A 30 8.44 7.03 -12.01
N ASP A 31 7.17 7.02 -11.63
CA ASP A 31 6.67 7.59 -10.38
C ASP A 31 6.00 6.57 -9.46
N GLY A 32 5.91 5.29 -9.84
CA GLY A 32 5.41 4.21 -8.99
C GLY A 32 5.78 2.82 -9.50
N VAL A 33 5.41 1.81 -8.73
CA VAL A 33 5.66 0.39 -9.02
C VAL A 33 4.43 -0.27 -9.62
N VAL A 34 3.24 0.13 -9.18
CA VAL A 34 1.96 -0.39 -9.66
C VAL A 34 1.07 0.70 -10.24
N ASP A 35 0.23 0.33 -11.20
CA ASP A 35 -0.82 1.20 -11.74
C ASP A 35 -2.09 1.22 -10.85
N SER A 36 -3.12 1.94 -11.29
CA SER A 36 -4.42 2.04 -10.61
C SER A 36 -5.17 0.70 -10.47
N ASN A 37 -4.80 -0.31 -11.26
CA ASN A 37 -5.32 -1.67 -11.17
C ASN A 37 -4.46 -2.58 -10.28
N LEU A 38 -3.47 -2.00 -9.58
CA LEU A 38 -2.53 -2.70 -8.72
C LEU A 38 -1.59 -3.65 -9.49
N LYS A 39 -1.51 -3.49 -10.82
CA LYS A 39 -0.63 -4.28 -11.67
C LYS A 39 0.76 -3.67 -11.68
N VAL A 40 1.78 -4.51 -11.57
CA VAL A 40 3.18 -4.08 -11.65
C VAL A 40 3.50 -3.64 -13.07
N PHE A 41 4.06 -2.43 -13.21
CA PHE A 41 4.46 -1.92 -14.53
C PHE A 41 5.46 -2.87 -15.20
N GLY A 42 5.29 -3.09 -16.50
CA GLY A 42 6.17 -3.98 -17.28
C GLY A 42 5.85 -5.47 -17.15
N THR A 43 4.79 -5.85 -16.42
CA THR A 43 4.33 -7.24 -16.31
C THR A 43 2.93 -7.42 -16.89
N SER A 44 2.59 -8.65 -17.29
CA SER A 44 1.27 -9.00 -17.81
C SER A 44 0.31 -9.52 -16.76
N ASN A 45 0.81 -10.11 -15.66
CA ASN A 45 -0.02 -10.87 -14.71
C ASN A 45 0.45 -10.80 -13.25
N LEU A 46 1.28 -9.82 -12.88
CA LEU A 46 1.74 -9.63 -11.50
C LEU A 46 1.04 -8.45 -10.85
N PHE A 47 0.39 -8.69 -9.71
CA PHE A 47 -0.36 -7.70 -8.95
C PHE A 47 0.09 -7.66 -7.49
N ILE A 48 0.06 -6.46 -6.88
CA ILE A 48 0.44 -6.27 -5.47
C ILE A 48 -0.69 -5.54 -4.74
N ALA A 49 -1.24 -6.14 -3.68
CA ALA A 49 -2.22 -5.51 -2.80
C ALA A 49 -1.71 -5.49 -1.36
N GLY A 50 -1.91 -4.39 -0.64
CA GLY A 50 -1.48 -4.24 0.74
C GLY A 50 -1.32 -2.78 1.16
N ALA A 51 -0.74 -2.53 2.33
CA ALA A 51 -0.42 -1.16 2.74
C ALA A 51 0.78 -0.56 1.98
N ALA A 52 1.63 -1.42 1.39
CA ALA A 52 2.88 -1.02 0.74
C ALA A 52 2.69 -0.24 -0.57
N ILE A 53 1.48 -0.26 -1.14
CA ILE A 53 1.14 0.46 -2.37
C ILE A 53 0.67 1.89 -2.12
N PHE A 54 0.45 2.29 -0.88
CA PHE A 54 -0.02 3.64 -0.58
C PHE A 54 1.04 4.68 -0.90
N ARG A 55 0.61 5.77 -1.54
CA ARG A 55 1.49 6.84 -2.03
C ARG A 55 2.10 7.66 -0.89
N SER A 56 1.44 7.66 0.26
CA SER A 56 1.86 8.34 1.49
C SER A 56 1.41 7.55 2.71
N THR A 57 2.13 7.76 3.80
CA THR A 57 1.71 7.35 5.14
C THR A 57 0.58 8.25 5.62
N GLY A 58 -0.42 7.69 6.29
CA GLY A 58 -1.53 8.43 6.90
C GLY A 58 -1.57 8.20 8.40
N PHE A 59 -2.47 8.90 9.10
CA PHE A 59 -2.82 8.60 10.49
C PHE A 59 -3.91 7.51 10.60
N ALA A 60 -4.72 7.36 9.55
CA ALA A 60 -5.75 6.34 9.50
C ALA A 60 -5.12 4.96 9.30
N ASN A 61 -5.66 3.94 9.96
CA ASN A 61 -5.14 2.59 9.89
C ASN A 61 -5.19 2.05 8.44
N PRO A 62 -4.04 1.68 7.85
CA PRO A 62 -3.93 1.31 6.45
C PRO A 62 -4.66 -0.01 6.09
N THR A 63 -4.94 -0.84 7.09
CA THR A 63 -5.50 -2.19 6.90
C THR A 63 -6.85 -2.18 6.20
N LEU A 64 -7.76 -1.29 6.60
CA LEU A 64 -9.12 -1.26 6.01
C LEU A 64 -9.07 -0.94 4.51
N THR A 65 -8.30 0.09 4.14
CA THR A 65 -8.11 0.47 2.74
C THR A 65 -7.39 -0.63 1.95
N ALA A 66 -6.40 -1.30 2.56
CA ALA A 66 -5.68 -2.38 1.91
C ALA A 66 -6.60 -3.57 1.59
N VAL A 67 -7.46 -3.96 2.53
CA VAL A 67 -8.46 -5.02 2.34
C VAL A 67 -9.47 -4.63 1.25
N ALA A 68 -9.98 -3.40 1.26
CA ALA A 68 -10.91 -2.94 0.24
C ALA A 68 -10.31 -3.00 -1.19
N LEU A 69 -9.05 -2.59 -1.34
CA LEU A 69 -8.33 -2.69 -2.61
C LEU A 69 -8.07 -4.14 -3.03
N ALA A 70 -7.76 -5.02 -2.09
CA ALA A 70 -7.58 -6.45 -2.36
C ALA A 70 -8.88 -7.11 -2.84
N LEU A 71 -10.03 -6.78 -2.24
CA LEU A 71 -11.33 -7.26 -2.67
C LEU A 71 -11.68 -6.78 -4.08
N ARG A 72 -11.43 -5.50 -4.38
CA ARG A 72 -11.60 -4.95 -5.74
C ARG A 72 -10.74 -5.68 -6.77
N LEU A 73 -9.47 -5.91 -6.45
CA LEU A 73 -8.55 -6.65 -7.32
C LEU A 73 -9.02 -8.09 -7.53
N SER A 74 -9.39 -8.78 -6.45
CA SER A 74 -9.91 -10.16 -6.52
C SER A 74 -11.13 -10.24 -7.43
N ARG A 75 -12.03 -9.26 -7.36
CA ARG A 75 -13.20 -9.20 -8.23
C ARG A 75 -12.81 -9.00 -9.70
N ALA A 76 -11.90 -8.06 -9.99
CA ALA A 76 -11.43 -7.81 -11.34
C ALA A 76 -10.76 -9.05 -11.96
N ILE A 77 -9.98 -9.79 -11.19
CA ILE A 77 -9.34 -11.05 -11.63
C ILE A 77 -10.40 -12.12 -11.90
N GLN A 78 -11.39 -12.29 -11.01
CA GLN A 78 -12.48 -13.26 -11.19
C GLN A 78 -13.32 -12.96 -12.43
N ASP A 79 -13.57 -11.68 -12.71
CA ASP A 79 -14.36 -11.23 -13.85
C ASP A 79 -13.55 -11.17 -15.17
N GLY A 80 -12.23 -11.45 -15.13
CA GLY A 80 -11.36 -11.41 -16.30
C GLY A 80 -11.13 -10.01 -16.87
N LEU A 81 -11.23 -8.97 -16.03
CA LEU A 81 -11.15 -7.56 -16.43
C LEU A 81 -9.72 -7.01 -16.45
N VAL A 82 -8.75 -7.77 -15.94
CA VAL A 82 -7.32 -7.40 -15.87
C VAL A 82 -6.42 -8.53 -16.29
#